data_AF-A0A375Z4Q3-F1
#
_entry.id   AF-A0A375Z4Q3-F1
#
_cell.length_a   1.000
_cell.length_b   1.000
_cell.length_c   1.000
_cell.angle_alpha   90.00
_cell.angle_beta   90.00
_cell.angle_gamma   90.00
#
_symmetry.space_group_name_H-M   'P 1'
#
loop_
_entity.id
_entity.type
_entity.pdbx_description
1 polymer ?
#
loop_
_entity_poly.entity_id
_entity_poly.type
_entity_poly.pdbx_seq_one_letter_code
_entity_poly.pdbx_strand_id
1 'polypeptide(L)'
;MSARAMMRVVQDLALAAGDTAARTAVYGSIVQALAELTGEPDADTANIRDDSVLAAARREVSEQTVAAMGDWIGCRWGAIAVDAAVLDALDQLNLEPVSSLPAGALAYRAAAEDLALAAGESCTAVSWAGAQATARWLRLYGGRVLNSLAELAAVDPVLTAAGRELAEREKDRVTGWVIEVWEAIDERATEPAA
;
A
#
# COMPACT_ATOMS: atom_id res chain seq x y z
N MET A 1 13.13 -15.01 8.06
CA MET A 1 12.09 -14.61 7.12
C MET A 1 11.49 -13.32 7.61
N SER A 2 11.48 -12.27 6.79
CA SER A 2 10.94 -10.97 7.17
C SER A 2 9.41 -10.96 7.14
N ALA A 3 8.79 -10.12 7.97
CA ALA A 3 7.35 -9.91 7.92
C ALA A 3 6.95 -9.26 6.59
N ARG A 4 7.79 -8.34 6.11
CA ARG A 4 7.66 -7.70 4.80
C ARG A 4 7.56 -8.71 3.65
N ALA A 5 8.44 -9.70 3.58
CA ALA A 5 8.40 -10.71 2.52
C ALA A 5 7.12 -11.57 2.60
N MET A 6 6.72 -11.99 3.81
CA MET A 6 5.46 -12.73 3.99
C MET A 6 4.24 -11.91 3.56
N MET A 7 4.18 -10.63 3.94
CA MET A 7 3.12 -9.73 3.52
C MET A 7 3.07 -9.62 2.00
N ARG A 8 4.24 -9.43 1.37
CA ARG A 8 4.33 -9.31 -0.08
C ARG A 8 3.82 -10.58 -0.78
N VAL A 9 4.23 -11.76 -0.34
CA VAL A 9 3.74 -13.04 -0.89
C VAL A 9 2.22 -13.13 -0.81
N VAL A 10 1.64 -12.87 0.36
CA VAL A 10 0.18 -12.99 0.54
C VAL A 10 -0.57 -11.97 -0.30
N GLN A 11 -0.06 -10.74 -0.38
CA GLN A 11 -0.66 -9.69 -1.20
C GLN A 11 -0.57 -10.00 -2.70
N ASP A 12 0.56 -10.53 -3.18
CA ASP A 12 0.72 -10.95 -4.57
C ASP A 12 -0.19 -12.14 -4.91
N LEU A 13 -0.34 -13.11 -4.00
CA LEU A 13 -1.28 -14.22 -4.15
C LEU A 13 -2.74 -13.74 -4.22
N ALA A 14 -3.13 -12.79 -3.35
CA ALA A 14 -4.45 -12.19 -3.39
C ALA A 14 -4.68 -11.43 -4.70
N LEU A 15 -3.71 -10.62 -5.13
CA LEU A 15 -3.77 -9.89 -6.38
C LEU A 15 -3.93 -10.84 -7.59
N ALA A 16 -3.14 -11.92 -7.63
CA ALA A 16 -3.22 -12.95 -8.67
C ALA A 16 -4.56 -13.70 -8.68
N ALA A 17 -5.18 -13.88 -7.50
CA ALA A 17 -6.51 -14.46 -7.37
C ALA A 17 -7.64 -13.50 -7.78
N GLY A 18 -7.33 -12.24 -8.10
CA GLY A 18 -8.30 -11.24 -8.48
C GLY A 18 -8.96 -10.51 -7.30
N ASP A 19 -8.41 -10.61 -6.09
CA ASP A 19 -8.99 -9.97 -4.91
C ASP A 19 -8.91 -8.45 -4.97
N THR A 20 -9.86 -7.81 -4.28
CA THR A 20 -10.02 -6.34 -4.25
C THR A 20 -8.86 -5.65 -3.54
N ALA A 21 -8.60 -4.37 -3.82
CA ALA A 21 -7.58 -3.58 -3.12
C ALA A 21 -7.75 -3.62 -1.59
N ALA A 22 -8.98 -3.48 -1.09
CA ALA A 22 -9.29 -3.56 0.34
C ALA A 22 -8.90 -4.90 0.96
N ARG A 23 -9.24 -6.02 0.30
CA ARG A 23 -8.83 -7.36 0.75
C ARG A 23 -7.32 -7.55 0.69
N THR A 24 -6.65 -7.08 -0.37
CA THR A 24 -5.19 -7.14 -0.49
C THR A 24 -4.51 -6.37 0.65
N ALA A 25 -5.00 -5.18 1.00
CA ALA A 25 -4.52 -4.41 2.14
C ALA A 25 -4.73 -5.17 3.47
N VAL A 26 -5.93 -5.71 3.69
CA VAL A 26 -6.27 -6.45 4.92
C VAL A 26 -5.44 -7.73 5.06
N TYR A 27 -5.20 -8.48 3.98
CA TYR A 27 -4.32 -9.65 4.01
C TYR A 27 -2.92 -9.30 4.52
N GLY A 28 -2.34 -8.20 4.04
CA GLY A 28 -1.06 -7.69 4.55
C GLY A 28 -1.11 -7.42 6.06
N SER A 29 -2.18 -6.78 6.54
CA SER A 29 -2.34 -6.48 7.97
C SER A 29 -2.50 -7.72 8.86
N ILE A 30 -3.13 -8.80 8.35
CA ILE A 30 -3.26 -10.06 9.11
C ILE A 30 -1.87 -10.69 9.28
N VAL A 31 -1.07 -10.74 8.20
CA VAL A 31 0.30 -11.28 8.26
C VAL A 31 1.17 -10.46 9.20
N GLN A 32 1.05 -9.13 9.16
CA GLN A 32 1.75 -8.24 10.09
C GLN A 32 1.39 -8.57 11.55
N ALA A 33 0.09 -8.67 11.87
CA ALA A 33 -0.35 -9.02 13.22
C ALA A 33 0.14 -10.40 13.68
N LEU A 34 0.19 -11.38 12.77
CA LEU A 34 0.76 -12.71 13.06
C LEU A 34 2.28 -12.64 13.32
N ALA A 35 3.02 -11.86 12.55
CA ALA A 35 4.46 -11.68 12.75
C ALA A 35 4.75 -11.06 14.13
N GLU A 36 3.99 -10.04 14.53
CA GLU A 36 4.10 -9.41 15.85
C GLU A 36 3.77 -10.38 17.00
N LEU A 37 2.81 -11.29 16.79
CA LEU A 37 2.44 -12.29 17.79
C LEU A 37 3.49 -13.41 17.93
N THR A 38 4.29 -13.65 16.89
CA THR A 38 5.18 -14.83 16.80
C THR A 38 6.68 -14.49 16.82
N GLY A 39 7.08 -13.21 16.77
CA GLY A 39 8.49 -12.79 16.75
C GLY A 39 8.70 -11.30 17.04
N GLU A 40 9.92 -10.80 16.79
CA GLU A 40 10.24 -9.37 16.92
C GLU A 40 9.59 -8.56 15.77
N PRO A 41 8.97 -7.41 16.06
CA PRO A 41 8.34 -6.57 15.05
C PRO A 41 9.39 -6.09 14.04
N ASP A 42 9.10 -6.33 12.77
CA ASP A 42 9.92 -5.85 11.66
C ASP A 42 9.74 -4.32 11.55
N ALA A 43 10.82 -3.56 11.80
CA ALA A 43 10.80 -2.10 11.79
C ALA A 43 10.28 -1.54 10.45
N ASP A 44 10.46 -2.28 9.35
CA ASP A 44 9.98 -1.92 8.02
C ASP A 44 8.45 -2.01 7.86
N THR A 45 7.76 -2.65 8.81
CA THR A 45 6.29 -2.79 8.80
C THR A 45 5.57 -1.80 9.71
N ALA A 46 6.28 -1.10 10.60
CA ALA A 46 5.68 -0.25 11.63
C ALA A 46 4.74 0.84 11.06
N ASN A 47 5.06 1.39 9.89
CA ASN A 47 4.26 2.43 9.23
C ASN A 47 2.96 1.92 8.57
N ILE A 48 2.77 0.59 8.47
CA ILE A 48 1.59 -0.02 7.82
C ILE A 48 0.41 -0.14 8.79
N ARG A 49 0.67 -0.12 10.10
CA ARG A 49 -0.33 -0.38 11.14
C ARG A 49 -1.45 0.67 11.18
N ASP A 50 -1.11 1.90 10.81
CA ASP A 50 -1.97 3.10 10.89
C ASP A 50 -2.04 3.86 9.55
N ASP A 51 -1.76 3.20 8.42
CA ASP A 51 -1.90 3.88 7.13
C ASP A 51 -3.40 4.04 6.75
N SER A 52 -3.69 5.14 6.06
CA SER A 52 -5.06 5.52 5.69
C SER A 52 -5.73 4.57 4.70
N VAL A 53 -4.96 3.84 3.90
CA VAL A 53 -5.45 2.79 3.00
C VAL A 53 -5.97 1.60 3.80
N LEU A 54 -5.24 1.13 4.81
CA LEU A 54 -5.68 0.05 5.68
C LEU A 54 -6.92 0.45 6.50
N ALA A 55 -6.97 1.70 6.98
CA ALA A 55 -8.14 2.23 7.68
C ALA A 55 -9.39 2.25 6.77
N ALA A 56 -9.25 2.63 5.49
CA ALA A 56 -10.34 2.54 4.52
C ALA A 56 -10.72 1.08 4.24
N ALA A 57 -9.74 0.19 4.05
CA ALA A 57 -9.97 -1.22 3.78
C ALA A 57 -10.79 -1.91 4.88
N ARG A 58 -10.49 -1.60 6.16
CA ARG A 58 -11.23 -2.14 7.31
C ARG A 58 -12.69 -1.68 7.38
N ARG A 59 -13.05 -0.56 6.74
CA ARG A 59 -14.46 -0.12 6.62
C ARG A 59 -15.22 -0.92 5.56
N GLU A 60 -14.53 -1.46 4.57
CA GLU A 60 -15.12 -2.17 3.43
C GLU A 60 -15.20 -3.69 3.62
N VAL A 61 -14.25 -4.26 4.37
CA VAL A 61 -14.15 -5.72 4.57
C VAL A 61 -14.83 -6.14 5.87
N SER A 62 -15.87 -6.95 5.77
CA SER A 62 -16.60 -7.47 6.94
C SER A 62 -15.73 -8.38 7.82
N GLU A 63 -15.99 -8.42 9.13
CA GLU A 63 -15.27 -9.28 10.08
C GLU A 63 -15.32 -10.76 9.68
N GLN A 64 -16.45 -11.25 9.15
CA GLN A 64 -16.57 -12.63 8.67
C GLN A 64 -15.61 -12.90 7.50
N THR A 65 -15.46 -11.93 6.61
CA THR A 65 -14.48 -12.00 5.51
C THR A 65 -13.06 -12.02 6.07
N VAL A 66 -12.74 -11.16 7.04
CA VAL A 66 -11.43 -11.14 7.70
C VAL A 66 -11.10 -12.48 8.36
N ALA A 67 -12.06 -13.11 9.04
CA ALA A 67 -11.88 -14.44 9.63
C ALA A 67 -11.57 -15.49 8.56
N ALA A 68 -12.33 -15.52 7.45
CA ALA A 68 -12.08 -16.44 6.34
C ALA A 68 -10.72 -16.21 5.67
N MET A 69 -10.26 -14.96 5.59
CA MET A 69 -8.93 -14.61 5.11
C MET A 69 -7.83 -15.15 6.06
N GLY A 70 -8.04 -15.04 7.38
CA GLY A 70 -7.15 -15.62 8.38
C GLY A 70 -7.03 -17.15 8.26
N ASP A 71 -8.17 -17.84 8.11
CA ASP A 71 -8.19 -19.29 7.87
C ASP A 71 -7.44 -19.66 6.57
N TRP A 72 -7.65 -18.89 5.51
CA TRP A 72 -6.97 -19.08 4.22
C TRP A 72 -5.45 -18.96 4.35
N ILE A 73 -4.96 -17.97 5.10
CA ILE A 73 -3.53 -17.77 5.41
C ILE A 73 -3.03 -18.97 6.23
N GLY A 74 -3.74 -19.34 7.30
CA GLY A 74 -3.35 -20.43 8.19
C GLY A 74 -3.18 -21.76 7.44
N CYS A 75 -4.10 -22.11 6.55
CA CYS A 75 -4.01 -23.32 5.72
C CYS A 75 -2.81 -23.31 4.74
N ARG A 76 -2.27 -22.14 4.40
CA ARG A 76 -1.18 -21.98 3.43
C ARG A 76 0.14 -21.53 4.05
N TRP A 77 0.21 -21.41 5.38
CA TRP A 77 1.34 -20.80 6.08
C TRP A 77 2.69 -21.39 5.66
N GLY A 78 2.78 -22.72 5.56
CA GLY A 78 4.02 -23.39 5.15
C GLY A 78 4.49 -23.01 3.73
N ALA A 79 3.56 -22.86 2.78
CA ALA A 79 3.90 -22.44 1.41
C ALA A 79 4.29 -20.96 1.36
N ILE A 80 3.52 -20.10 2.02
CA ILE A 80 3.81 -18.66 2.15
C ILE A 80 5.20 -18.46 2.74
N ALA A 81 5.56 -19.25 3.77
CA ALA A 81 6.86 -19.13 4.43
C ALA A 81 8.04 -19.52 3.51
N VAL A 82 7.86 -20.54 2.66
CA VAL A 82 8.88 -20.94 1.68
C VAL A 82 9.06 -19.85 0.64
N ASP A 83 7.97 -19.33 0.07
CA ASP A 83 8.03 -18.29 -0.96
C ASP A 83 8.64 -16.99 -0.40
N ALA A 84 8.30 -16.62 0.82
CA ALA A 84 8.85 -15.44 1.47
C ALA A 84 10.34 -15.58 1.81
N ALA A 85 10.81 -16.78 2.15
CA ALA A 85 12.24 -17.04 2.30
C ALA A 85 13.00 -16.89 0.97
N VAL A 86 12.37 -17.21 -0.17
CA VAL A 86 12.95 -16.95 -1.50
C VAL A 86 13.02 -15.44 -1.77
N LEU A 87 11.96 -14.68 -1.47
CA LEU A 87 11.97 -13.22 -1.63
C LEU A 87 13.07 -12.56 -0.78
N ASP A 88 13.23 -12.94 0.49
CA ASP A 88 14.31 -12.43 1.33
C ASP A 88 15.70 -12.76 0.75
N ALA A 89 15.87 -13.96 0.20
CA ALA A 89 17.11 -14.35 -0.44
C ALA A 89 17.40 -13.53 -1.70
N LEU A 90 16.35 -13.18 -2.48
CA LEU A 90 16.48 -12.30 -3.64
C LEU A 90 16.83 -10.86 -3.22
N ASP A 91 16.21 -10.34 -2.17
CA ASP A 91 16.51 -9.00 -1.63
C ASP A 91 17.97 -8.90 -1.16
N GLN A 92 18.51 -9.97 -0.57
CA GLN A 92 19.94 -10.05 -0.18
C GLN A 92 20.91 -10.02 -1.38
N LEU A 93 20.46 -10.43 -2.58
CA LEU A 93 21.29 -10.40 -3.78
C LEU A 93 21.42 -8.99 -4.38
N ASN A 94 20.61 -8.01 -3.93
CA ASN A 94 20.67 -6.60 -4.32
C ASN A 94 20.80 -6.40 -5.85
N LEU A 95 20.03 -7.19 -6.62
CA LEU A 95 20.01 -7.11 -8.08
C LEU A 95 19.33 -5.81 -8.49
N GLU A 96 20.12 -4.80 -8.84
CA GLU A 96 19.71 -3.42 -9.18
C GLU A 96 18.67 -2.82 -8.20
N PRO A 97 19.09 -2.05 -7.17
CA PRO A 97 18.15 -1.52 -6.20
C PRO A 97 17.12 -0.63 -6.89
N VAL A 98 15.86 -1.07 -6.88
CA VAL A 98 14.73 -0.20 -7.17
C VAL A 98 14.83 0.96 -6.19
N SER A 99 15.13 2.15 -6.69
CA SER A 99 15.35 3.31 -5.83
C SER A 99 14.10 3.53 -4.99
N SER A 100 14.27 3.48 -3.67
CA SER A 100 13.18 3.75 -2.74
C SER A 100 12.62 5.15 -2.97
N LEU A 101 11.33 5.32 -2.66
CA LEU A 101 10.73 6.64 -2.75
C LEU A 101 11.39 7.58 -1.74
N PRO A 102 11.74 8.82 -2.14
CA PRO A 102 12.24 9.82 -1.22
C PRO A 102 11.25 10.05 -0.07
N ALA A 103 11.76 10.33 1.13
CA ALA A 103 10.92 10.58 2.31
C ALA A 103 9.86 11.66 2.09
N GLY A 104 10.19 12.72 1.34
CA GLY A 104 9.22 13.74 0.95
C GLY A 104 8.08 13.18 0.09
N ALA A 105 8.35 12.29 -0.87
CA ALA A 105 7.31 11.68 -1.68
C ALA A 105 6.38 10.79 -0.83
N LEU A 106 6.94 10.09 0.16
CA LEU A 106 6.19 9.28 1.12
C LEU A 106 5.30 10.15 2.03
N ALA A 107 5.79 11.31 2.47
CA ALA A 107 4.99 12.25 3.26
C ALA A 107 3.78 12.79 2.48
N TYR A 108 3.96 13.16 1.21
CA TYR A 108 2.86 13.63 0.35
C TYR A 108 1.88 12.51 0.00
N ARG A 109 2.37 11.27 -0.13
CA ARG A 109 1.52 10.09 -0.27
C ARG A 109 0.59 9.95 0.93
N ALA A 110 1.17 9.89 2.14
CA ALA A 110 0.41 9.73 3.37
C ALA A 110 -0.58 10.89 3.59
N ALA A 111 -0.16 12.13 3.36
CA ALA A 111 -1.03 13.29 3.47
C ALA A 111 -2.25 13.24 2.53
N ALA A 112 -2.06 12.80 1.28
CA ALA A 112 -3.15 12.65 0.33
C ALA A 112 -4.09 11.49 0.70
N GLU A 113 -3.54 10.37 1.17
CA GLU A 113 -4.31 9.22 1.64
C GLU A 113 -5.16 9.60 2.87
N ASP A 114 -4.59 10.33 3.84
CA ASP A 114 -5.29 10.85 5.01
C ASP A 114 -6.48 11.75 4.63
N LEU A 115 -6.24 12.71 3.73
CA LEU A 115 -7.28 13.63 3.29
C LEU A 115 -8.39 12.89 2.52
N ALA A 116 -8.04 11.90 1.70
CA ALA A 116 -9.01 11.08 0.98
C ALA A 116 -9.83 10.22 1.96
N LEU A 117 -9.18 9.60 2.95
CA LEU A 117 -9.86 8.83 3.99
C LEU A 117 -10.82 9.70 4.81
N ALA A 118 -10.41 10.92 5.15
CA ALA A 118 -11.22 11.90 5.87
C ALA A 118 -12.43 12.38 5.04
N ALA A 119 -12.27 12.45 3.71
CA ALA A 119 -13.37 12.72 2.78
C ALA A 119 -14.34 11.54 2.61
N GLY A 120 -14.05 10.38 3.21
CA GLY A 120 -14.89 9.19 3.13
C GLY A 120 -14.70 8.39 1.84
N GLU A 121 -13.57 8.57 1.16
CA GLU A 121 -13.24 7.82 -0.05
C GLU A 121 -13.04 6.32 0.23
N SER A 122 -13.26 5.51 -0.81
CA SER A 122 -13.01 4.06 -0.77
C SER A 122 -11.51 3.75 -0.68
N CYS A 123 -11.14 2.56 -0.21
CA CYS A 123 -9.77 2.07 -0.13
C CYS A 123 -9.03 2.20 -1.46
N THR A 124 -9.72 1.90 -2.58
CA THR A 124 -9.14 2.03 -3.92
C THR A 124 -8.82 3.49 -4.25
N ALA A 125 -9.75 4.41 -3.99
CA ALA A 125 -9.59 5.84 -4.23
C ALA A 125 -8.52 6.47 -3.32
N VAL A 126 -8.46 6.05 -2.04
CA VAL A 126 -7.43 6.47 -1.09
C VAL A 126 -6.03 6.07 -1.59
N SER A 127 -5.83 4.79 -1.94
CA SER A 127 -4.56 4.31 -2.48
C SER A 127 -4.18 5.04 -3.79
N TRP A 128 -5.15 5.28 -4.67
CA TRP A 128 -4.93 6.02 -5.91
C TRP A 128 -4.54 7.49 -5.66
N ALA A 129 -5.17 8.16 -4.68
CA ALA A 129 -4.83 9.53 -4.31
C ALA A 129 -3.38 9.65 -3.83
N GLY A 130 -2.93 8.73 -2.98
CA GLY A 130 -1.54 8.65 -2.52
C GLY A 130 -0.55 8.48 -3.68
N ALA A 131 -0.87 7.61 -4.64
CA ALA A 131 -0.05 7.40 -5.83
C ALA A 131 0.04 8.66 -6.72
N GLN A 132 -1.09 9.37 -6.91
CA GLN A 132 -1.12 10.62 -7.67
C GLN A 132 -0.31 11.72 -6.98
N ALA A 133 -0.43 11.87 -5.66
CA ALA A 133 0.36 12.82 -4.90
C ALA A 133 1.86 12.50 -4.97
N THR A 134 2.23 11.21 -4.88
CA THR A 134 3.61 10.74 -5.07
C THR A 134 4.15 11.15 -6.44
N ALA A 135 3.40 10.86 -7.51
CA ALA A 135 3.81 11.16 -8.88
C ALA A 135 3.98 12.68 -9.11
N ARG A 136 3.07 13.47 -8.54
CA ARG A 136 3.13 14.93 -8.61
C ARG A 136 4.33 15.48 -7.84
N TRP A 137 4.61 14.98 -6.63
CA TRP A 137 5.76 15.38 -5.85
C TRP A 137 7.08 15.08 -6.58
N LEU A 138 7.21 13.87 -7.15
CA LEU A 138 8.40 13.48 -7.92
C LEU A 138 8.63 14.42 -9.10
N ARG A 139 7.55 14.85 -9.77
CA ARG A 139 7.63 15.81 -10.88
C ARG A 139 8.03 17.21 -10.40
N LEU A 140 7.44 17.72 -9.32
CA LEU A 140 7.62 19.10 -8.88
C LEU A 140 8.92 19.33 -8.11
N TYR A 141 9.27 18.39 -7.21
CA TYR A 141 10.39 18.55 -6.28
C TYR A 141 11.50 17.51 -6.50
N GLY A 142 11.15 16.32 -6.99
CA GLY A 142 12.11 15.24 -7.25
C GLY A 142 12.84 15.33 -8.60
N GLY A 143 12.43 16.24 -9.49
CA GLY A 143 12.99 16.35 -10.85
C GLY A 143 12.74 15.12 -11.74
N ARG A 144 11.86 14.20 -11.34
CA ARG A 144 11.57 12.93 -12.03
C ARG A 144 10.10 12.90 -12.46
N VAL A 145 9.87 12.71 -13.75
CA VAL A 145 8.53 12.41 -14.27
C VAL A 145 8.40 10.90 -14.42
N LEU A 146 7.39 10.32 -13.77
CA LEU A 146 7.04 8.92 -14.00
C LEU A 146 6.44 8.77 -15.39
N ASN A 147 6.79 7.69 -16.11
CA ASN A 147 6.15 7.38 -17.39
C ASN A 147 4.71 6.93 -17.18
N SER A 148 4.44 6.28 -16.04
CA SER A 148 3.09 5.92 -15.61
C SER A 148 3.06 5.62 -14.11
N LEU A 149 1.86 5.61 -13.52
CA LEU A 149 1.66 5.09 -12.17
C LEU A 149 1.95 3.58 -12.05
N ALA A 150 2.07 2.84 -13.17
CA ALA A 150 2.46 1.44 -13.13
C ALA A 150 3.87 1.24 -12.55
N GLU A 151 4.74 2.25 -12.63
CA GLU A 151 6.05 2.23 -11.97
C GLU A 151 5.91 2.17 -10.44
N LEU A 152 4.92 2.88 -9.86
CA LEU A 152 4.63 2.80 -8.43
C LEU A 152 3.90 1.49 -8.09
N ALA A 153 2.97 1.08 -8.95
CA ALA A 153 2.17 -0.13 -8.74
C ALA A 153 3.02 -1.42 -8.75
N ALA A 154 4.12 -1.45 -9.52
CA ALA A 154 5.00 -2.62 -9.61
C ALA A 154 5.48 -3.13 -8.23
N VAL A 155 5.68 -2.22 -7.27
CA VAL A 155 6.12 -2.52 -5.91
C VAL A 155 4.99 -2.39 -4.86
N ASP A 156 3.76 -2.14 -5.30
CA ASP A 156 2.59 -1.90 -4.46
C ASP A 156 1.38 -2.72 -4.95
N PRO A 157 1.11 -3.88 -4.33
CA PRO A 157 0.01 -4.76 -4.74
C PRO A 157 -1.37 -4.12 -4.53
N VAL A 158 -1.50 -3.26 -3.51
CA VAL A 158 -2.76 -2.59 -3.20
C VAL A 158 -3.07 -1.54 -4.26
N LEU A 159 -2.07 -0.74 -4.66
CA LEU A 159 -2.20 0.19 -5.77
C LEU A 159 -2.44 -0.53 -7.10
N THR A 160 -1.83 -1.70 -7.32
CA THR A 160 -2.11 -2.52 -8.51
C THR A 160 -3.56 -2.97 -8.57
N ALA A 161 -4.10 -3.47 -7.45
CA ALA A 161 -5.51 -3.84 -7.34
C ALA A 161 -6.42 -2.62 -7.52
N ALA A 162 -6.11 -1.49 -6.89
CA ALA A 162 -6.86 -0.24 -7.01
C ALA A 162 -6.91 0.26 -8.46
N GLY A 163 -5.78 0.21 -9.17
CA GLY A 163 -5.71 0.59 -10.58
C GLY A 163 -6.52 -0.33 -11.50
N ARG A 164 -6.74 -1.59 -11.14
CA ARG A 164 -7.62 -2.51 -11.87
C ARG A 164 -9.10 -2.24 -11.57
N GLU A 165 -9.43 -1.93 -10.31
CA GLU A 165 -10.81 -1.77 -9.84
C GLU A 165 -11.43 -0.42 -10.19
N LEU A 166 -10.65 0.66 -10.09
CA LEU A 166 -11.15 1.99 -10.41
C LEU A 166 -11.46 2.10 -11.89
N ALA A 167 -12.68 2.53 -12.21
CA ALA A 167 -13.03 2.95 -13.56
C ALA A 167 -12.20 4.19 -13.95
N GLU A 168 -11.89 4.35 -15.23
CA GLU A 168 -11.08 5.49 -15.73
C GLU A 168 -11.64 6.84 -15.31
N ARG A 169 -12.96 7.03 -15.35
CA ARG A 169 -13.61 8.27 -14.88
C ARG A 169 -13.34 8.56 -13.40
N GLU A 170 -13.23 7.51 -12.59
CA GLU A 170 -12.97 7.65 -11.17
C GLU A 170 -11.50 7.96 -10.91
N LYS A 171 -10.59 7.36 -11.69
CA LYS A 171 -9.17 7.73 -11.69
C LYS A 171 -8.97 9.20 -12.04
N ASP A 172 -9.68 9.69 -13.06
CA ASP A 172 -9.65 11.10 -13.47
C ASP A 172 -10.22 12.00 -12.37
N ARG A 173 -11.34 11.62 -11.74
CA ARG A 173 -11.94 12.36 -10.62
C ARG A 173 -10.97 12.50 -9.45
N VAL A 174 -10.38 11.39 -9.00
CA VAL A 174 -9.42 11.41 -7.88
C VAL A 174 -8.18 12.22 -8.25
N THR A 175 -7.70 12.11 -9.50
CA THR A 175 -6.56 12.91 -9.98
C THR A 175 -6.86 14.41 -9.96
N GLY A 176 -8.05 14.81 -10.44
CA GLY A 176 -8.53 16.19 -10.38
C GLY A 176 -8.62 16.68 -8.94
N TRP A 177 -9.22 15.88 -8.06
CA TRP A 177 -9.33 16.19 -6.64
C TRP A 177 -7.96 16.40 -5.98
N VAL A 178 -6.96 15.52 -6.21
CA VAL A 178 -5.59 15.69 -5.67
C VAL A 178 -4.96 17.01 -6.11
N ILE A 179 -5.23 17.46 -7.34
CA ILE A 179 -4.75 18.76 -7.84
C ILE A 179 -5.47 19.91 -7.13
N GLU A 180 -6.79 19.79 -6.94
CA GLU A 180 -7.60 20.80 -6.26
C GLU A 180 -7.19 20.99 -4.79
N VAL A 181 -6.90 19.89 -4.08
CA VAL A 181 -6.53 19.93 -2.65
C VAL A 181 -5.02 19.97 -2.41
N TRP A 182 -4.22 20.25 -3.45
CA TRP A 182 -2.75 20.15 -3.38
C TRP A 182 -2.14 21.01 -2.26
N GLU A 183 -2.68 22.20 -2.00
CA GLU A 183 -2.20 23.08 -0.91
C GLU A 183 -2.41 22.44 0.46
N ALA A 184 -3.55 21.76 0.69
CA ALA A 184 -3.80 21.05 1.94
C ALA A 184 -2.91 19.81 2.10
N ILE A 185 -2.59 19.13 0.99
CA ILE A 185 -1.60 18.03 0.99
C ILE A 185 -0.22 18.57 1.36
N ASP A 186 0.20 19.70 0.78
CA ASP A 186 1.49 20.35 1.05
C ASP A 186 1.63 20.76 2.51
N GLU A 187 0.61 21.42 3.06
CA GLU A 187 0.55 21.82 4.48
C GLU A 187 0.70 20.60 5.40
N ARG A 188 -0.10 19.55 5.17
CA ARG A 188 -0.06 18.33 6.00
C ARG A 188 1.24 17.54 5.86
N ALA A 189 1.82 17.47 4.66
CA ALA A 189 3.05 16.73 4.40
C ALA A 189 4.30 17.43 4.96
N THR A 190 4.23 18.75 5.17
CA THR A 190 5.34 19.56 5.69
C THR A 190 5.19 19.90 7.17
N GLU A 191 4.04 19.61 7.77
CA GLU A 191 3.81 19.75 9.20
C GLU A 191 4.81 18.87 9.98
N PRO A 192 5.61 19.43 10.91
CA PRO A 192 6.54 18.64 11.68
C PRO A 192 5.76 17.65 12.56
N ALA A 193 6.11 16.37 12.47
CA ALA A 193 5.56 15.35 13.37
C ALA A 193 5.79 15.77 14.83
N ALA A 194 4.70 16.04 15.55
CA ALA A 194 4.70 16.48 16.94
C ALA A 194 5.03 15.37 17.93
#